data_AF-A0A661V6C4-F1
#
_entry.id   AF-A0A661V6C4-F1
#
_cell.length_a   1.000
_cell.length_b   1.000
_cell.length_c   1.000
_cell.angle_alpha   90.00
_cell.angle_beta   90.00
_cell.angle_gamma   90.00
#
_symmetry.space_group_name_H-M   'P 1'
#
loop_
_entity.id
_entity.type
_entity.pdbx_description
1 polymer ?
#
loop_
_entity_poly.entity_id
_entity_poly.type
_entity_poly.pdbx_seq_one_letter_code
_entity_poly.pdbx_strand_id
1 'polypeptide(L)' 'VEAIRGVNSDSVLRTLINKGLIEEVGRLEQVGRPILYGTTFEFLQYFGLQDLQDLPPLDEGEG' A
#
# COMPACT_ATOMS: atom_id res chain seq x y z
N VAL A 1 -7.48 -3.55 2.34
CA VAL A 1 -7.00 -2.49 3.27
C VAL A 1 -7.98 -2.28 4.42
N GLU A 2 -9.20 -1.83 4.15
CA GLU A 2 -10.20 -1.57 5.20
C GLU A 2 -10.58 -2.82 6.01
N ALA A 3 -10.75 -3.97 5.36
CA ALA A 3 -11.02 -5.24 6.04
C ALA A 3 -9.94 -5.65 7.05
N ILE A 4 -8.70 -5.20 6.86
CA ILE A 4 -7.59 -5.46 7.80
C ILE A 4 -7.57 -4.39 8.90
N ARG A 5 -7.78 -3.11 8.54
CA ARG A 5 -7.72 -1.99 9.49
C ARG A 5 -8.98 -1.82 10.33
N GLY A 6 -10.10 -2.43 9.94
CA GLY A 6 -11.41 -2.31 10.58
C GLY A 6 -12.08 -0.93 10.41
N VAL A 7 -11.46 0.00 9.66
CA VAL A 7 -11.93 1.38 9.50
C VAL A 7 -11.75 1.88 8.06
N ASN A 8 -12.53 2.90 7.68
CA ASN A 8 -12.41 3.53 6.37
C ASN A 8 -11.01 4.11 6.17
N SER A 9 -10.42 3.87 5.00
CA SER A 9 -9.01 4.20 4.71
C SER A 9 -8.84 5.20 3.57
N ASP A 10 -9.90 5.81 3.06
CA ASP A 10 -9.86 6.65 1.84
C ASP A 10 -8.96 7.88 1.98
N SER A 11 -9.03 8.57 3.13
CA SER A 11 -8.22 9.78 3.38
C SER A 11 -6.72 9.44 3.43
N VAL A 12 -6.38 8.28 3.98
CA VAL A 12 -5.00 7.79 4.05
C VAL A 12 -4.50 7.39 2.67
N LEU A 13 -5.31 6.65 1.91
CA LEU A 13 -4.98 6.28 0.53
C LEU A 13 -4.73 7.51 -0.34
N ARG A 14 -5.61 8.51 -0.29
CA ARG A 14 -5.42 9.79 -0.99
C ARG A 14 -4.13 10.49 -0.57
N THR A 15 -3.81 10.48 0.72
CA THR A 15 -2.57 11.09 1.22
C THR A 15 -1.33 10.39 0.65
N LEU A 16 -1.32 9.06 0.63
CA LEU A 16 -0.19 8.29 0.12
C LEU A 16 -0.03 8.46 -1.39
N ILE A 17 -1.13 8.49 -2.15
CA ILE A 17 -1.13 8.78 -3.59
C ILE A 17 -0.59 10.19 -3.85
N ASN A 18 -1.08 11.20 -3.12
CA ASN A 18 -0.64 12.59 -3.28
C ASN A 18 0.85 12.79 -2.94
N LYS A 19 1.40 11.96 -2.04
CA LYS A 19 2.83 11.93 -1.73
C LYS A 19 3.64 11.11 -2.74
N GLY A 20 2.99 10.47 -3.72
CA GLY A 20 3.64 9.58 -4.67
C GLY A 20 4.17 8.29 -4.06
N LEU A 21 3.76 7.91 -2.85
CA LEU A 21 4.27 6.70 -2.17
C LEU A 21 3.57 5.42 -2.63
N ILE A 22 2.37 5.54 -3.19
CA ILE A 22 1.63 4.42 -3.78
C ILE A 22 0.96 4.86 -5.09
N GLU A 23 0.62 3.90 -5.95
CA GLU A 23 -0.08 4.12 -7.22
C GLU A 23 -1.11 3.03 -7.53
N GLU A 24 -2.03 3.28 -8.47
CA GLU A 24 -2.92 2.24 -9.02
C GLU A 24 -2.11 1.32 -9.93
N VAL A 25 -2.03 0.04 -9.59
CA VAL A 25 -1.33 -0.99 -10.38
C VAL A 25 -2.29 -1.86 -11.19
N GLY A 26 -3.58 -1.59 -11.08
CA GLY A 26 -4.63 -2.28 -11.83
C GLY A 26 -5.92 -2.40 -11.05
N ARG A 27 -6.79 -3.30 -11.50
CA ARG A 27 -8.09 -3.57 -10.89
C ARG A 27 -8.34 -5.08 -10.87
N LEU A 28 -8.94 -5.57 -9.79
CA LEU A 28 -9.34 -6.98 -9.74
C LEU A 28 -10.55 -7.22 -10.63
N GLU A 29 -10.52 -8.32 -11.39
CA GLU A 29 -11.65 -8.80 -12.20
C GLU A 29 -12.70 -9.52 -11.34
N GLN A 30 -13.24 -8.80 -10.36
CA GLN A 30 -14.30 -9.28 -9.47
C GLN A 30 -15.41 -8.23 -9.30
N VAL A 31 -16.48 -8.59 -8.59
CA VAL A 31 -17.61 -7.68 -8.32
C VAL A 31 -17.10 -6.38 -7.68
N GLY A 32 -17.54 -5.24 -8.23
CA GLY A 32 -17.12 -3.90 -7.80
C GLY A 32 -15.79 -3.41 -8.39
N ARG A 33 -15.03 -4.27 -9.08
CA ARG A 33 -13.73 -3.95 -9.73
C ARG A 33 -12.82 -3.07 -8.87
N PRO A 34 -12.47 -3.53 -7.64
CA PRO A 34 -11.69 -2.73 -6.71
C PRO A 34 -10.30 -2.42 -7.28
N ILE A 35 -9.81 -1.23 -6.94
CA ILE A 35 -8.47 -0.75 -7.31
C ILE A 35 -7.41 -1.55 -6.55
N LEU A 36 -6.39 -1.99 -7.27
CA LEU A 36 -5.16 -2.51 -6.70
C LEU A 36 -4.16 -1.37 -6.56
N TYR A 37 -3.58 -1.24 -5.37
CA TYR A 37 -2.53 -0.27 -5.09
C TYR A 37 -1.20 -0.99 -4.85
N GLY A 38 -0.12 -0.42 -5.37
CA GLY A 38 1.26 -0.86 -5.14
C GLY A 38 2.14 0.30 -4.66
N THR A 39 3.32 -0.01 -4.12
CA THR A 39 4.34 0.99 -3.77
C THR A 39 5.11 1.43 -5.00
N THR A 40 5.63 2.66 -4.96
CA THR A 40 6.39 3.28 -6.05
C THR A 40 7.90 3.22 -5.81
N PHE A 41 8.68 3.80 -6.73
CA PHE A 41 10.10 4.03 -6.49
C PHE A 41 10.34 5.09 -5.40
N GLU A 42 9.51 6.14 -5.36
CA GLU A 42 9.55 7.19 -4.34
C GLU A 42 9.35 6.62 -2.93
N PHE A 43 8.55 5.56 -2.79
CA PHE A 43 8.46 4.81 -1.53
C PHE A 43 9.82 4.28 -1.09
N LEU A 44 10.55 3.59 -1.97
CA LEU A 44 11.87 3.03 -1.66
C LEU A 44 12.83 4.15 -1.25
N GLN A 45 12.87 5.24 -2.01
CA GLN A 45 13.71 6.40 -1.70
C GLN A 45 13.35 7.05 -0.35
N TYR A 46 12.06 7.21 -0.07
CA TYR A 46 11.57 7.82 1.17
C TYR A 46 11.97 7.00 2.40
N PHE A 47 11.94 5.67 2.29
CA PHE A 47 12.31 4.75 3.38
C PHE A 47 13.79 4.33 3.34
N GLY A 48 14.58 4.79 2.37
CA GLY A 48 16.01 4.46 2.25
C GLY A 48 16.29 3.00 1.86
N LEU A 49 15.36 2.36 1.15
CA LEU A 49 15.46 0.97 0.69
C LEU A 49 16.06 0.91 -0.72
N GLN A 50 16.86 -0.12 -1.02
CA GLN A 50 17.30 -0.37 -2.40
C GLN A 50 16.24 -1.15 -3.17
N ASP A 51 15.60 -2.13 -2.51
CA ASP A 51 14.46 -2.86 -3.06
C ASP A 51 13.49 -3.35 -1.96
N LEU A 52 12.36 -3.95 -2.36
CA LEU A 52 11.31 -4.37 -1.42
C LEU A 52 11.74 -5.53 -0.51
N GLN A 53 12.79 -6.29 -0.85
CA GLN A 53 13.32 -7.37 0.00
C GLN A 53 14.10 -6.81 1.20
N ASP A 54 14.47 -5.53 1.17
CA ASP A 54 15.10 -4.83 2.31
C ASP A 54 14.09 -4.48 3.41
N LEU A 55 12.79 -4.69 3.17
CA LEU A 55 11.77 -4.48 4.19
C LEU A 55 12.05 -5.41 5.39
N PRO A 56 11.88 -4.90 6.63
CA PRO A 56 11.99 -5.76 7.80
C PRO A 56 10.97 -6.92 7.67
N PRO A 57 11.31 -8.11 8.18
CA PRO A 57 10.35 -9.21 8.20
C PRO A 57 9.10 -8.75 8.93
N LEU A 58 7.94 -9.23 8.46
CA LEU A 58 6.70 -9.01 9.18
C LEU A 58 6.86 -9.62 10.56
N ASP A 59 6.72 -8.79 11.59
CA ASP A 59 6.56 -9.31 12.94
C ASP A 59 5.24 -10.10 12.92
N GLU A 60 5.29 -11.40 13.16
CA GLU A 60 4.10 -12.26 13.30
C GLU A 60 3.39 -11.98 14.63
N GLY A 61 3.37 -10.71 15.05
CA GLY A 61 2.76 -10.22 16.27
C GLY A 61 1.29 -10.62 16.31
N GLU A 62 0.97 -11.34 17.38
CA GLU A 62 -0.30 -11.98 17.71
C GLU A 62 -1.53 -11.13 17.38
N GLY A 63 -2.57 -11.80 16.88
CA GLY A 63 -3.90 -11.22 16.67
C GLY A 63 -4.59 -10.77 17.95
#